data_AF-A0A2N0TPD2-F1
#
_entry.id   AF-A0A2N0TPD2-F1
#
_cell.length_a   1.000
_cell.length_b   1.000
_cell.length_c   1.000
_cell.angle_alpha   90.00
_cell.angle_beta   90.00
_cell.angle_gamma   90.00
#
_symmetry.space_group_name_H-M   'P 1'
#
loop_
_entity.id
_entity.type
_entity.pdbx_description
1 polymer ?
#
loop_
_entity_poly.entity_id
_entity_poly.type
_entity_poly.pdbx_seq_one_letter_code
_entity_poly.pdbx_strand_id
1 'polypeptide(L)'
;MKKWILIIVGIILIGIIGIGVKINSDLDKVVEAFNSEHSLNESDLIIISDSISPNENYKYYEYQFDKGGLGYSRIFWSVIENNKKETDLGKGLIPAGYKIIGWNEENELILSKWNPTSELKTVSELKNGTVINGIKINIVD
;
A
#
# COMPACT_ATOMS: atom_id res chain seq x y z
N MET A 1 -10.62 -6.27 41.50
CA MET A 1 -9.50 -6.13 40.55
C MET A 1 -9.76 -6.81 39.19
N LYS A 2 -10.22 -8.07 39.12
CA LYS A 2 -10.46 -8.77 37.83
C LYS A 2 -11.51 -8.14 36.89
N LYS A 3 -12.59 -7.54 37.43
CA LYS A 3 -13.67 -6.92 36.60
C LYS A 3 -13.22 -5.67 35.82
N TRP A 4 -12.28 -4.90 36.37
CA TRP A 4 -11.76 -3.69 35.71
C TRP A 4 -10.79 -4.02 34.56
N ILE A 5 -10.05 -5.13 34.68
CA ILE A 5 -9.15 -5.62 33.62
C ILE A 5 -9.95 -5.98 32.36
N LEU A 6 -11.11 -6.63 32.51
CA LEU A 6 -11.97 -7.00 31.37
C LEU A 6 -12.52 -5.77 30.62
N ILE A 7 -12.86 -4.70 31.34
CA ILE A 7 -13.35 -3.45 30.74
C ILE A 7 -12.23 -2.75 29.96
N ILE A 8 -11.02 -2.68 30.53
CA ILE A 8 -9.86 -2.06 29.88
C ILE A 8 -9.46 -2.85 28.63
N VAL A 9 -9.41 -4.18 28.71
CA VAL A 9 -9.12 -5.05 27.56
C VAL A 9 -10.16 -4.88 26.44
N GLY A 10 -11.45 -4.79 26.81
CA GLY A 10 -12.53 -4.55 25.84
C GLY A 10 -12.40 -3.22 25.10
N ILE A 11 -12.08 -2.14 25.81
CA ILE A 11 -11.91 -0.81 25.19
C ILE A 11 -10.69 -0.79 24.25
N ILE A 12 -9.59 -1.42 24.64
CA ILE A 12 -8.38 -1.52 23.80
C ILE A 12 -8.68 -2.30 22.51
N LEU A 13 -9.40 -3.42 22.61
CA LEU A 13 -9.81 -4.22 21.45
C LEU A 13 -10.69 -3.43 20.48
N ILE A 14 -11.70 -2.71 20.97
CA ILE A 14 -12.60 -1.89 20.14
C ILE A 14 -11.81 -0.78 19.43
N GLY A 15 -10.87 -0.13 20.13
CA GLY A 15 -10.01 0.90 19.57
C GLY A 15 -9.11 0.40 18.43
N ILE A 16 -8.50 -0.78 18.59
CA ILE A 16 -7.65 -1.40 17.56
C ILE A 16 -8.48 -1.78 16.32
N ILE A 17 -9.67 -2.36 16.52
CA ILE A 17 -10.59 -2.73 15.43
C ILE A 17 -11.02 -1.47 14.64
N GLY A 18 -11.39 -0.40 15.33
CA GLY A 18 -11.81 0.85 14.68
C GLY A 18 -10.73 1.50 13.80
N ILE A 19 -9.46 1.46 14.23
CA ILE A 19 -8.34 2.00 13.45
C ILE A 19 -8.09 1.15 12.19
N GLY A 20 -8.12 -0.18 12.32
CA GLY A 20 -7.95 -1.08 11.18
C GLY A 20 -9.03 -0.90 10.10
N VAL A 21 -10.30 -0.78 10.51
CA VAL A 21 -11.43 -0.53 9.59
C VAL A 21 -11.26 0.78 8.82
N LYS A 22 -10.78 1.84 9.48
CA LYS A 22 -10.56 3.14 8.83
C LYS A 22 -9.45 3.06 7.78
N ILE A 23 -8.32 2.41 8.10
CA ILE A 23 -7.20 2.25 7.15
C ILE A 23 -7.66 1.49 5.92
N ASN A 24 -8.42 0.41 6.08
CA ASN A 24 -8.94 -0.36 4.95
C ASN A 24 -9.87 0.49 4.06
N SER A 25 -10.79 1.23 4.68
CA SER A 25 -11.71 2.11 3.94
C SER A 25 -10.99 3.25 3.21
N ASP A 26 -9.92 3.80 3.78
CA ASP A 26 -9.09 4.82 3.11
C ASP A 26 -8.35 4.20 1.91
N LEU A 27 -7.84 2.97 2.06
CA LEU A 27 -7.18 2.23 0.97
C LEU A 27 -8.15 1.92 -0.18
N ASP A 28 -9.37 1.49 0.12
CA ASP A 28 -10.40 1.21 -0.88
C ASP A 28 -10.68 2.44 -1.76
N LYS A 29 -10.75 3.64 -1.16
CA LYS A 29 -10.91 4.91 -1.90
C LYS A 29 -9.73 5.23 -2.79
N VAL A 30 -8.51 4.94 -2.35
CA VAL A 30 -7.29 5.12 -3.15
C VAL A 30 -7.32 4.22 -4.37
N VAL A 31 -7.75 2.97 -4.20
CA VAL A 31 -7.90 2.01 -5.30
C VAL A 31 -9.01 2.44 -6.26
N GLU A 32 -10.15 2.92 -5.75
CA GLU A 32 -11.25 3.42 -6.59
C GLU A 32 -10.83 4.63 -7.43
N ALA A 33 -10.16 5.62 -6.83
CA ALA A 33 -9.63 6.78 -7.54
C ALA A 33 -8.61 6.36 -8.62
N PHE A 34 -7.68 5.47 -8.28
CA PHE A 34 -6.70 4.94 -9.22
C PHE A 34 -7.36 4.26 -10.43
N ASN A 35 -8.31 3.35 -10.20
CA ASN A 35 -9.00 2.62 -11.27
C ASN A 35 -9.90 3.53 -12.13
N SER A 36 -10.27 4.72 -11.64
CA SER A 36 -11.03 5.70 -12.42
C SER A 36 -10.17 6.48 -13.42
N GLU A 37 -8.87 6.64 -13.13
CA GLU A 37 -7.92 7.41 -13.95
C GLU A 37 -7.03 6.51 -14.83
N HIS A 38 -6.82 5.26 -14.39
CA HIS A 38 -5.86 4.33 -14.97
C HIS A 38 -6.51 2.99 -15.28
N SER A 39 -6.30 2.49 -16.49
CA SER A 39 -6.65 1.11 -16.84
C SER A 39 -5.37 0.29 -16.96
N LEU A 40 -5.26 -0.77 -16.14
CA LEU A 40 -4.12 -1.70 -16.14
C LEU A 40 -4.08 -2.62 -17.37
N ASN A 41 -5.10 -2.56 -18.23
CA ASN A 41 -5.12 -3.23 -19.52
C ASN A 41 -4.69 -2.30 -20.68
N GLU A 42 -4.35 -1.03 -20.38
CA GLU A 42 -3.78 -0.12 -21.38
C GLU A 42 -2.39 -0.60 -21.78
N SER A 43 -2.02 -0.43 -23.06
CA SER A 43 -0.67 -0.67 -23.59
C SER A 43 0.42 0.18 -22.95
N ASP A 44 0.01 1.14 -22.11
CA ASP A 44 0.82 2.27 -21.67
C ASP A 44 1.41 2.03 -20.28
N LEU A 45 1.14 0.88 -19.65
CA LEU A 45 1.77 0.48 -18.40
C LEU A 45 3.25 0.16 -18.64
N ILE A 46 4.13 0.90 -17.95
CA ILE A 46 5.57 0.67 -17.97
C ILE A 46 6.03 0.25 -16.57
N ILE A 47 6.49 -0.99 -16.44
CA ILE A 47 7.19 -1.47 -15.25
C ILE A 47 8.61 -0.90 -15.25
N ILE A 48 8.97 -0.21 -14.18
CA ILE A 48 10.29 0.41 -13.99
C ILE A 48 11.20 -0.53 -13.21
N SER A 49 10.67 -1.09 -12.12
CA SER A 49 11.39 -2.04 -11.29
C SER A 49 10.43 -2.97 -10.56
N ASP A 50 10.92 -4.14 -10.18
CA ASP A 50 10.19 -5.15 -9.43
C ASP A 50 11.14 -5.96 -8.54
N SER A 51 10.61 -6.51 -7.45
CA SER A 51 11.38 -7.43 -6.60
C SER A 51 10.48 -8.37 -5.81
N ILE A 52 10.92 -9.62 -5.73
CA ILE A 52 10.24 -10.72 -5.05
C ILE A 52 10.61 -10.70 -3.57
N SER A 53 9.64 -10.98 -2.69
CA SER A 53 9.87 -11.10 -1.25
C SER A 53 10.79 -12.29 -0.93
N PRO A 54 11.52 -12.28 0.21
CA PRO A 54 12.42 -13.38 0.57
C PRO A 54 11.74 -14.76 0.67
N ASN A 55 10.45 -14.79 1.01
CA ASN A 55 9.63 -15.99 1.07
C ASN A 55 8.90 -16.32 -0.25
N GLU A 56 9.16 -15.56 -1.31
CA GLU A 56 8.64 -15.74 -2.66
C GLU A 56 7.11 -15.64 -2.83
N ASN A 57 6.38 -15.31 -1.75
CA ASN A 57 4.92 -15.24 -1.77
C ASN A 57 4.41 -13.94 -2.38
N TYR A 58 5.20 -12.87 -2.34
CA TYR A 58 4.80 -11.54 -2.77
C TYR A 58 5.85 -10.94 -3.71
N LYS A 59 5.40 -9.96 -4.48
CA LYS A 59 6.24 -9.20 -5.40
C LYS A 59 5.75 -7.75 -5.41
N TYR A 60 6.68 -6.82 -5.26
CA TYR A 60 6.36 -5.41 -5.48
C TYR A 60 6.75 -4.97 -6.87
N TYR A 61 6.10 -3.90 -7.31
CA TYR A 61 6.31 -3.24 -8.59
C TYR A 61 6.38 -1.73 -8.39
N GLU A 62 7.31 -1.11 -9.09
CA GLU A 62 7.37 0.32 -9.38
C GLU A 62 7.03 0.51 -10.85
N TYR A 63 6.06 1.37 -11.14
CA TYR A 63 5.56 1.52 -12.51
C TYR A 63 4.99 2.91 -12.76
N GLN A 64 4.78 3.22 -14.04
CA GLN A 64 4.13 4.44 -14.50
C GLN A 64 3.23 4.15 -15.71
N PHE A 65 2.43 5.12 -16.10
CA PHE A 65 1.64 5.07 -17.33
C PHE A 65 2.17 6.10 -18.34
N ASP A 66 2.50 5.66 -19.55
CA ASP A 66 2.95 6.53 -20.64
C ASP A 66 1.76 7.11 -21.42
N LYS A 67 1.18 8.19 -20.89
CA LYS A 67 0.06 8.89 -21.53
C LYS A 67 0.48 10.07 -22.42
N GLY A 68 1.70 10.04 -22.99
CA GLY A 68 2.20 11.02 -23.95
C GLY A 68 2.63 12.39 -23.39
N GLY A 69 2.87 13.38 -24.26
CA GLY A 69 3.62 14.62 -23.96
C GLY A 69 3.03 15.62 -22.95
N LEU A 70 1.86 15.36 -22.39
CA LEU A 70 1.25 16.12 -21.28
C LEU A 70 0.82 15.20 -20.11
N GLY A 71 1.05 13.89 -20.23
CA GLY A 71 0.63 12.87 -19.29
C GLY A 71 1.69 12.64 -18.22
N TYR A 72 1.45 13.19 -17.04
CA TYR A 72 2.34 13.09 -15.88
C TYR A 72 2.96 11.70 -15.66
N SER A 73 4.30 11.65 -15.60
CA SER A 73 5.12 10.52 -15.13
C SER A 73 4.97 10.31 -13.61
N ARG A 74 3.76 10.05 -13.14
CA ARG A 74 3.56 9.65 -11.74
C ARG A 74 4.04 8.22 -11.58
N ILE A 75 4.93 8.03 -10.61
CA ILE A 75 5.36 6.71 -10.18
C ILE A 75 4.34 6.17 -9.19
N PHE A 76 3.95 4.94 -9.42
CA PHE A 76 3.09 4.15 -8.55
C PHE A 76 3.88 2.98 -8.01
N TRP A 77 3.52 2.57 -6.78
CA TRP A 77 4.05 1.38 -6.15
C TRP A 77 2.92 0.46 -5.81
N SER A 78 3.09 -0.83 -6.04
CA SER A 78 2.11 -1.84 -5.63
C SER A 78 2.79 -3.11 -5.19
N VAL A 79 2.13 -3.84 -4.30
CA VAL A 79 2.58 -5.16 -3.82
C VAL A 79 1.42 -6.15 -3.92
N ILE A 80 1.68 -7.26 -4.61
CA ILE A 80 0.69 -8.32 -4.87
C ILE A 80 1.31 -9.69 -4.63
N GLU A 81 0.48 -10.73 -4.53
CA GLU A 81 0.97 -12.11 -4.50
C GLU A 81 1.78 -12.40 -5.78
N ASN A 82 2.90 -13.12 -5.63
CA ASN A 82 3.86 -13.36 -6.73
C ASN A 82 3.26 -14.15 -7.91
N ASN A 83 2.20 -14.91 -7.67
CA ASN A 83 1.48 -15.67 -8.71
C ASN A 83 0.40 -14.86 -9.45
N LYS A 84 0.21 -13.58 -9.10
CA LYS A 84 -0.78 -12.69 -9.72
C LYS A 84 -0.20 -11.96 -10.93
N LYS A 85 -1.11 -11.44 -11.76
CA LYS A 85 -0.75 -10.70 -12.97
C LYS A 85 -0.68 -9.20 -12.67
N GLU A 86 0.04 -8.46 -13.51
CA GLU A 86 0.14 -7.00 -13.43
C GLU A 86 -1.23 -6.28 -13.51
N THR A 87 -2.24 -6.93 -14.09
CA THR A 87 -3.63 -6.44 -14.07
C THR A 87 -4.24 -6.34 -12.66
N ASP A 88 -3.62 -6.95 -11.64
CA ASP A 88 -4.03 -6.88 -10.25
C ASP A 88 -3.32 -5.77 -9.44
N LEU A 89 -2.39 -5.00 -10.04
CA LEU A 89 -1.60 -3.99 -9.34
C LEU A 89 -2.45 -2.98 -8.57
N GLY A 90 -3.63 -2.62 -9.09
CA GLY A 90 -4.56 -1.71 -8.40
C GLY A 90 -4.99 -2.20 -7.03
N LYS A 91 -5.13 -3.52 -6.83
CA LYS A 91 -5.45 -4.11 -5.50
C LYS A 91 -4.26 -4.04 -4.55
N GLY A 92 -3.06 -4.01 -5.11
CA GLY A 92 -1.78 -3.95 -4.41
C GLY A 92 -1.31 -2.54 -4.07
N LEU A 93 -2.09 -1.51 -4.41
CA LEU A 93 -1.60 -0.13 -4.47
C LEU A 93 -1.12 0.39 -3.11
N ILE A 94 0.10 0.93 -3.08
CA ILE A 94 0.64 1.63 -1.92
C ILE A 94 0.11 3.08 -1.96
N PRO A 95 -0.40 3.61 -0.83
CA PRO A 95 -0.86 4.99 -0.75
C PRO A 95 0.16 6.02 -1.21
N ALA A 96 -0.34 7.08 -1.86
CA ALA A 96 0.44 8.29 -2.12
C ALA A 96 1.01 8.82 -0.79
N GLY A 97 2.24 9.35 -0.83
CA GLY A 97 2.98 9.72 0.38
C GLY A 97 4.05 8.71 0.81
N TYR A 98 4.08 7.53 0.18
CA TYR A 98 5.04 6.47 0.47
C TYR A 98 5.63 5.93 -0.83
N LYS A 99 6.87 5.45 -0.75
CA LYS A 99 7.51 4.63 -1.79
C LYS A 99 8.05 3.35 -1.18
N ILE A 100 8.14 2.31 -1.99
CA ILE A 100 8.80 1.07 -1.59
C ILE A 100 10.31 1.24 -1.75
N ILE A 101 11.07 0.85 -0.72
CA ILE A 101 12.55 0.80 -0.75
C ILE A 101 13.04 -0.62 -1.00
N GLY A 102 12.29 -1.62 -0.54
CA GLY A 102 12.65 -3.02 -0.71
C GLY A 102 11.96 -3.92 0.30
N TRP A 103 12.52 -5.11 0.44
CA TRP A 103 12.15 -6.09 1.45
C TRP A 103 13.23 -6.16 2.53
N ASN A 104 12.84 -6.44 3.77
CA ASN A 104 13.80 -6.88 4.79
C ASN A 104 13.86 -8.42 4.87
N GLU A 105 14.82 -8.95 5.63
CA GLU A 105 15.01 -10.40 5.83
C GLU A 105 13.79 -11.08 6.51
N GLU A 106 12.93 -10.32 7.17
CA GLU A 106 11.73 -10.80 7.86
C GLU A 106 10.48 -10.86 6.97
N ASN A 107 10.60 -10.59 5.66
CA ASN A 107 9.49 -10.47 4.70
C ASN A 107 8.54 -9.30 4.95
N GLU A 108 9.03 -8.24 5.61
CA GLU A 108 8.32 -6.98 5.72
C GLU A 108 8.65 -6.09 4.53
N LEU A 109 7.65 -5.34 4.08
CA LEU A 109 7.82 -4.35 3.03
C LEU A 109 8.34 -3.05 3.65
N ILE A 110 9.52 -2.62 3.22
CA ILE A 110 10.15 -1.39 3.67
C ILE A 110 9.60 -0.24 2.85
N LEU A 111 8.93 0.71 3.51
CA LEU A 111 8.44 1.94 2.92
C LEU A 111 9.23 3.14 3.46
N SER A 112 9.50 4.14 2.62
CA SER A 112 9.90 5.46 3.10
C SER A 112 8.82 6.48 2.80
N LYS A 113 8.78 7.55 3.59
CA LYS A 113 7.95 8.71 3.19
C LYS A 113 8.47 9.25 1.86
N TRP A 114 7.55 9.53 0.97
CA TRP A 114 7.80 10.04 -0.37
C TRP A 114 6.81 11.14 -0.63
N ASN A 115 7.25 12.32 -1.04
CA ASN A 115 6.35 13.44 -1.27
C ASN A 115 6.20 13.70 -2.78
N PRO A 116 5.43 12.90 -3.53
CA PRO A 116 5.02 13.31 -4.85
C PRO A 116 3.96 14.40 -4.65
N THR A 117 4.20 15.56 -5.27
CA THR A 117 3.42 16.81 -5.19
C THR A 117 1.95 16.66 -5.59
N SER A 118 1.14 15.99 -4.77
CA SER A 118 -0.28 15.75 -5.04
C SER A 118 -1.09 15.95 -3.76
N GLU A 119 -2.12 16.79 -3.87
CA GLU A 119 -3.04 17.28 -2.83
C GLU A 119 -3.86 16.18 -2.11
N LEU A 120 -3.64 14.91 -2.45
CA LEU A 120 -4.34 13.75 -1.90
C LEU A 120 -3.73 13.31 -0.56
N LYS A 121 -4.03 14.08 0.50
CA LYS A 121 -3.86 13.69 1.92
C LYS A 121 -4.90 12.64 2.35
N THR A 122 -5.16 11.62 1.54
CA THR A 122 -6.37 10.81 1.69
C THR A 122 -6.22 9.54 2.51
N VAL A 123 -5.01 9.16 2.93
CA VAL A 123 -4.83 8.00 3.82
C VAL A 123 -4.39 8.44 5.21
N SER A 124 -5.08 7.90 6.22
CA SER A 124 -4.60 7.92 7.61
C SER A 124 -3.13 7.48 7.68
N GLU A 125 -2.28 8.25 8.35
CA GLU A 125 -0.83 7.99 8.39
C GLU A 125 -0.53 6.52 8.74
N LEU A 126 0.19 5.82 7.84
CA LEU A 126 0.60 4.44 8.06
C LEU A 126 1.55 4.40 9.27
N LYS A 127 1.44 3.32 10.05
CA LYS A 127 2.31 3.08 11.21
C LYS A 127 3.11 1.80 11.01
N ASN A 128 4.28 1.71 11.63
CA ASN A 128 5.04 0.47 11.67
C ASN A 128 4.20 -0.69 12.21
N GLY A 129 4.29 -1.82 11.52
CA GLY A 129 3.49 -3.00 11.82
C GLY A 129 2.06 -2.98 11.25
N THR A 130 1.66 -1.92 10.53
CA THR A 130 0.41 -1.92 9.76
C THR A 130 0.48 -3.05 8.74
N VAL A 131 -0.62 -3.78 8.57
CA VAL A 131 -0.71 -4.86 7.58
C VAL A 131 -1.51 -4.37 6.39
N ILE A 132 -0.90 -4.36 5.22
CA ILE A 132 -1.53 -4.01 3.94
C ILE A 132 -1.45 -5.24 3.06
N ASN A 133 -2.60 -5.72 2.56
CA ASN A 133 -2.68 -6.90 1.69
C ASN A 133 -1.98 -8.15 2.26
N GLY A 134 -2.07 -8.33 3.58
CA GLY A 134 -1.43 -9.46 4.29
C GLY A 134 0.07 -9.26 4.57
N ILE A 135 0.66 -8.15 4.16
CA ILE A 135 2.07 -7.84 4.33
C ILE A 135 2.26 -6.81 5.43
N LYS A 136 3.20 -7.09 6.33
CA LYS A 136 3.57 -6.15 7.39
C LYS A 136 4.47 -5.05 6.82
N ILE A 137 4.14 -3.81 7.14
CA ILE A 137 4.83 -2.62 6.68
C ILE A 137 5.85 -2.15 7.73
N ASN A 138 7.05 -1.85 7.27
CA ASN A 138 8.11 -1.20 8.04
C ASN A 138 8.46 0.15 7.41
N ILE A 139 8.13 1.24 8.10
CA ILE A 139 8.38 2.61 7.66
C ILE A 139 9.74 3.05 8.20
N VAL A 140 10.61 3.44 7.28
CA VAL A 140 11.92 4.06 7.54
C VAL A 140 11.89 5.53 7.15
N ASP A 141 12.67 6.35 7.87
CA ASP A 141 12.82 7.78 7.60
C ASP A 141 13.71 8.06 6.37
#